data_AF-A0A059B2H6-F1
#
_entry.id   AF-A0A059B2H6-F1
#
_cell.length_a   1.000
_cell.length_b   1.000
_cell.length_c   1.000
_cell.angle_alpha   90.00
_cell.angle_beta   90.00
_cell.angle_gamma   90.00
#
_symmetry.space_group_name_H-M   'P 1'
#
loop_
_entity.id
_entity.type
_entity.pdbx_description
1 polymer ?
#
loop_
_entity_poly.entity_id
_entity_poly.type
_entity_poly.pdbx_seq_one_letter_code
_entity_poly.pdbx_strand_id
1 'polypeptide(L)'
;MHLLGLSEAVKEGVREAGMVGFRFNTVGVSDAISMGTRGMCFSLQSRDLIADSIETVMSAQWYDGNISIPGCDKNMPGTIMAMGRLNRPSIMVYGGTIKPGHFQGHTYDIISAFQCYGEYVGGSISDEQRKNIVHNSCPGAGACGGMYTANTMASAIEAMGMSLPGRSVGLKLTLDDFQKVSDEVPFLADLKPSGKYVMEDVHKIGGTPAVIRYLLELGFLDGDCITVTGKTLAENAKAAPSLAEGQVQYN
;
A
#
# COMPACT_ATOMS: atom_id res chain seq x y z
N MET A 1 -1.04 -0.29 -16.32
CA MET A 1 0.38 -0.06 -16.64
C MET A 1 1.23 -1.29 -16.33
N HIS A 2 1.53 -1.63 -15.08
CA HIS A 2 2.49 -2.70 -14.72
C HIS A 2 1.87 -3.97 -14.12
N LEU A 3 0.71 -3.87 -13.46
CA LEU A 3 0.05 -4.99 -12.75
C LEU A 3 -0.19 -6.25 -13.61
N LEU A 4 -0.31 -6.10 -14.94
CA LEU A 4 -0.47 -7.24 -15.86
C LEU A 4 0.79 -8.13 -15.89
N GLY A 5 1.98 -7.53 -15.81
CA GLY A 5 3.26 -8.27 -15.73
C GLY A 5 3.43 -8.99 -14.40
N LEU A 6 3.06 -8.34 -13.29
CA LEU A 6 2.98 -8.99 -11.97
C LEU A 6 1.99 -10.15 -11.98
N SER A 7 0.86 -10.00 -12.67
CA SER A 7 -0.15 -11.06 -12.85
C SER A 7 0.33 -12.24 -13.69
N GLU A 8 1.28 -12.05 -14.61
CA GLU A 8 1.94 -13.17 -15.30
C GLU A 8 2.92 -13.89 -14.36
N ALA A 9 3.76 -13.15 -13.63
CA ALA A 9 4.70 -13.72 -12.66
C ALA A 9 3.99 -14.53 -11.56
N VAL A 10 2.87 -14.03 -11.03
CA VAL A 10 2.01 -14.78 -10.10
C VAL A 10 1.47 -16.06 -10.73
N LYS A 11 1.04 -16.03 -11.99
CA LYS A 11 0.49 -17.20 -12.68
C LYS A 11 1.56 -18.28 -12.91
N GLU A 12 2.78 -17.91 -13.25
CA GLU A 12 3.87 -18.89 -13.36
C GLU A 12 4.24 -19.47 -11.99
N GLY A 13 4.34 -18.67 -10.93
CA GLY A 13 4.55 -19.19 -9.57
C GLY A 13 3.45 -20.14 -9.09
N VAL A 14 2.18 -19.89 -9.47
CA VAL A 14 1.06 -20.81 -9.20
C VAL A 14 1.20 -22.13 -9.97
N ARG A 15 1.69 -22.09 -11.22
CA ARG A 15 1.98 -23.28 -12.03
C ARG A 15 3.15 -24.10 -11.49
N GLU A 16 4.22 -23.43 -11.09
CA GLU A 16 5.40 -24.05 -10.44
C GLU A 16 5.01 -24.76 -9.14
N ALA A 17 4.05 -24.21 -8.39
CA ALA A 17 3.45 -24.84 -7.21
C ALA A 17 2.45 -25.98 -7.53
N GLY A 18 2.31 -26.39 -8.81
CA GLY A 18 1.45 -27.49 -9.23
C GLY A 18 -0.05 -27.17 -9.32
N MET A 19 -0.42 -25.88 -9.30
CA MET A 19 -1.82 -25.42 -9.32
C MET A 19 -2.21 -24.76 -10.67
N VAL A 20 -3.52 -24.59 -10.89
CA VAL A 20 -4.05 -23.96 -12.11
C VAL A 20 -4.32 -22.47 -11.88
N GLY A 21 -3.49 -21.61 -12.46
CA GLY A 21 -3.65 -20.15 -12.37
C GLY A 21 -4.61 -19.56 -13.42
N PHE A 22 -5.86 -19.33 -13.06
CA PHE A 22 -6.81 -18.53 -13.84
C PHE A 22 -6.72 -17.04 -13.48
N ARG A 23 -6.57 -16.17 -14.50
CA ARG A 23 -6.49 -14.72 -14.33
C ARG A 23 -7.80 -14.07 -14.72
N PHE A 24 -8.24 -13.12 -13.90
CA PHE A 24 -9.30 -12.16 -14.22
C PHE A 24 -8.90 -10.77 -13.72
N ASN A 25 -9.62 -9.74 -14.15
CA ASN A 25 -9.39 -8.36 -13.76
C ASN A 25 -10.70 -7.68 -13.35
N THR A 26 -10.60 -6.74 -12.42
CA THR A 26 -11.68 -5.79 -12.08
C THR A 26 -11.23 -4.36 -12.35
N VAL A 27 -12.16 -3.41 -12.21
CA VAL A 27 -11.96 -1.99 -12.45
C VAL A 27 -11.15 -1.31 -11.33
N GLY A 28 -10.74 -0.08 -11.57
CA GLY A 28 -10.15 0.81 -10.58
C GLY A 28 -10.15 2.25 -11.10
N VAL A 29 -10.12 3.22 -10.19
CA VAL A 29 -10.07 4.65 -10.52
C VAL A 29 -8.83 5.29 -9.92
N SER A 30 -8.37 6.39 -10.53
CA SER A 30 -7.22 7.16 -10.04
C SER A 30 -7.69 8.37 -9.25
N ASP A 31 -7.42 8.36 -7.95
CA ASP A 31 -7.74 9.48 -7.06
C ASP A 31 -6.93 10.73 -7.43
N ALA A 32 -5.66 10.54 -7.84
CA ALA A 32 -4.80 11.62 -8.31
C ALA A 32 -5.33 12.33 -9.58
N ILE A 33 -5.94 11.59 -10.52
CA ILE A 33 -6.53 12.18 -11.73
C ILE A 33 -7.90 12.81 -11.43
N SER A 34 -8.68 12.20 -10.54
CA SER A 34 -10.05 12.66 -10.23
C SER A 34 -10.10 13.85 -9.27
N MET A 35 -9.07 14.06 -8.44
CA MET A 35 -8.30 15.32 -8.40
C MET A 35 -9.09 16.64 -8.49
N GLY A 36 -10.05 16.93 -7.60
CA GLY A 36 -10.78 18.21 -7.62
C GLY A 36 -11.86 18.33 -8.70
N THR A 37 -12.30 17.21 -9.28
CA THR A 37 -13.37 17.14 -10.30
C THR A 37 -14.58 16.37 -9.78
N ARG A 38 -15.71 16.42 -10.50
CA ARG A 38 -16.87 15.54 -10.24
C ARG A 38 -16.56 14.04 -10.35
N GLY A 39 -15.42 13.65 -10.95
CA GLY A 39 -14.95 12.27 -10.97
C GLY A 39 -14.66 11.71 -9.58
N MET A 40 -14.30 12.57 -8.60
CA MET A 40 -14.00 12.15 -7.24
C MET A 40 -15.20 11.50 -6.53
N CYS A 41 -16.44 11.83 -6.93
CA CYS A 41 -17.66 11.15 -6.45
C CYS A 41 -17.66 9.64 -6.69
N PHE A 42 -16.85 9.14 -7.65
CA PHE A 42 -16.74 7.73 -8.00
C PHE A 42 -15.52 7.04 -7.38
N SER A 43 -14.71 7.75 -6.57
CA SER A 43 -13.56 7.19 -5.86
C SER A 43 -13.98 6.11 -4.85
N LEU A 44 -14.60 6.51 -3.74
CA LEU A 44 -14.81 5.61 -2.59
C LEU A 44 -15.61 4.36 -2.94
N GLN A 45 -16.71 4.51 -3.68
CA GLN A 45 -17.57 3.39 -4.11
C GLN A 45 -16.86 2.34 -4.98
N SER A 46 -15.72 2.69 -5.62
CA SER A 46 -14.96 1.73 -6.40
C SER A 46 -14.38 0.61 -5.52
N ARG A 47 -14.15 0.85 -4.23
CA ARG A 47 -13.78 -0.17 -3.24
C ARG A 47 -14.81 -1.30 -3.20
N ASP A 48 -16.08 -0.93 -3.10
CA ASP A 48 -17.19 -1.87 -2.94
C ASP A 48 -17.43 -2.62 -4.25
N LEU A 49 -17.42 -1.91 -5.38
CA LEU A 49 -17.50 -2.52 -6.71
C LEU A 49 -16.36 -3.52 -6.99
N ILE A 50 -15.14 -3.25 -6.51
CA ILE A 50 -14.00 -4.18 -6.59
C ILE A 50 -14.25 -5.42 -5.73
N ALA A 51 -14.78 -5.24 -4.51
CA ALA A 51 -15.10 -6.37 -3.63
C ALA A 51 -16.15 -7.29 -4.26
N ASP A 52 -17.26 -6.69 -4.72
CA ASP A 52 -18.37 -7.40 -5.38
C ASP A 52 -17.92 -8.10 -6.66
N SER A 53 -17.01 -7.49 -7.43
CA SER A 53 -16.43 -8.11 -8.64
C SER A 53 -15.65 -9.39 -8.34
N ILE A 54 -14.79 -9.35 -7.32
CA ILE A 54 -13.94 -10.49 -6.93
C ILE A 54 -14.82 -11.60 -6.35
N GLU A 55 -15.75 -11.25 -5.46
CA GLU A 55 -16.72 -12.17 -4.87
C GLU A 55 -17.55 -12.88 -5.95
N THR A 56 -18.03 -12.15 -6.96
CA THR A 56 -18.80 -12.70 -8.08
C THR A 56 -17.99 -13.75 -8.85
N VAL A 57 -16.76 -13.44 -9.27
CA VAL A 57 -15.94 -14.37 -10.06
C VAL A 57 -15.55 -15.60 -9.23
N MET A 58 -15.06 -15.39 -8.01
CA MET A 58 -14.65 -16.49 -7.12
C MET A 58 -15.81 -17.43 -6.77
N SER A 59 -17.01 -16.90 -6.56
CA SER A 59 -18.20 -17.69 -6.23
C SER A 59 -18.73 -18.45 -7.46
N ALA A 60 -18.86 -17.77 -8.61
CA ALA A 60 -19.40 -18.37 -9.82
C ALA A 60 -18.48 -19.45 -10.41
N GLN A 61 -17.17 -19.23 -10.38
CA GLN A 61 -16.18 -20.15 -10.99
C GLN A 61 -15.58 -21.16 -10.00
N TRP A 62 -16.03 -21.15 -8.73
CA TRP A 62 -15.62 -22.10 -7.69
C TRP A 62 -14.09 -22.20 -7.46
N TYR A 63 -13.34 -21.10 -7.68
CA TYR A 63 -11.89 -21.08 -7.48
C TYR A 63 -11.51 -21.32 -6.01
N ASP A 64 -10.58 -22.25 -5.77
CA ASP A 64 -10.19 -22.70 -4.43
C ASP A 64 -9.48 -21.63 -3.59
N GLY A 65 -8.79 -20.69 -4.24
CA GLY A 65 -8.07 -19.60 -3.58
C GLY A 65 -7.85 -18.38 -4.49
N ASN A 66 -7.46 -17.26 -3.90
CA ASN A 66 -7.36 -15.96 -4.57
C ASN A 66 -6.00 -15.28 -4.35
N ILE A 67 -5.32 -14.88 -5.43
CA ILE A 67 -4.18 -13.97 -5.36
C ILE A 67 -4.56 -12.66 -6.04
N SER A 68 -4.84 -11.63 -5.25
CA SER A 68 -5.25 -10.31 -5.75
C SER A 68 -4.07 -9.34 -5.83
N ILE A 69 -3.99 -8.55 -6.90
CA ILE A 69 -2.84 -7.67 -7.18
C ILE A 69 -3.28 -6.18 -7.26
N PRO A 70 -3.67 -5.55 -6.14
CA PRO A 70 -4.10 -4.15 -6.12
C PRO A 70 -2.91 -3.17 -6.20
N GLY A 71 -3.12 -1.99 -6.79
CA GLY A 71 -2.04 -1.01 -7.00
C GLY A 71 -2.43 0.47 -6.86
N CYS A 72 -3.65 0.78 -6.41
CA CYS A 72 -4.11 2.14 -6.15
C CYS A 72 -5.03 2.17 -4.93
N ASP A 73 -5.13 3.35 -4.30
CA ASP A 73 -5.82 3.68 -3.05
C ASP A 73 -6.97 2.72 -2.65
N LYS A 74 -8.09 2.76 -3.38
CA LYS A 74 -9.31 2.02 -3.06
C LYS A 74 -9.26 0.52 -3.39
N ASN A 75 -8.26 0.07 -4.16
CA ASN A 75 -8.16 -1.33 -4.60
C ASN A 75 -7.80 -2.25 -3.44
N MET A 76 -6.83 -1.86 -2.61
CA MET A 76 -6.36 -2.68 -1.49
C MET A 76 -7.50 -3.08 -0.54
N PRO A 77 -8.27 -2.16 0.07
CA PRO A 77 -9.39 -2.53 0.93
C PRO A 77 -10.47 -3.33 0.17
N GLY A 78 -10.76 -3.03 -1.10
CA GLY A 78 -11.73 -3.80 -1.90
C GLY A 78 -11.33 -5.27 -2.05
N THR A 79 -10.04 -5.56 -2.28
CA THR A 79 -9.54 -6.94 -2.34
C THR A 79 -9.66 -7.68 -1.01
N ILE A 80 -9.28 -7.04 0.11
CA ILE A 80 -9.38 -7.66 1.45
C ILE A 80 -10.84 -7.89 1.87
N MET A 81 -11.75 -6.98 1.52
CA MET A 81 -13.19 -7.17 1.74
C MET A 81 -13.71 -8.43 1.05
N ALA A 82 -13.36 -8.66 -0.22
CA ALA A 82 -13.76 -9.87 -0.93
C ALA A 82 -13.16 -11.15 -0.30
N MET A 83 -11.87 -11.11 0.09
CA MET A 83 -11.22 -12.24 0.77
C MET A 83 -11.94 -12.59 2.08
N GLY A 84 -12.29 -11.58 2.88
CA GLY A 84 -13.03 -11.76 4.13
C GLY A 84 -14.46 -12.31 3.94
N ARG A 85 -15.17 -11.87 2.90
CA ARG A 85 -16.51 -12.41 2.55
C ARG A 85 -16.44 -13.88 2.09
N LEU A 86 -15.46 -14.22 1.25
CA LEU A 86 -15.30 -15.56 0.68
C LEU A 86 -14.74 -16.58 1.69
N ASN A 87 -13.92 -16.13 2.63
CA ASN A 87 -13.20 -16.97 3.60
C ASN A 87 -12.47 -18.18 2.96
N ARG A 88 -11.86 -17.96 1.79
CA ARG A 88 -11.03 -18.93 1.07
C ARG A 88 -9.55 -18.55 1.19
N PRO A 89 -8.60 -19.51 1.12
CA PRO A 89 -7.16 -19.23 1.11
C PRO A 89 -6.81 -18.10 0.13
N SER A 90 -6.28 -16.99 0.65
CA SER A 90 -6.10 -15.77 -0.12
C SER A 90 -4.82 -15.03 0.22
N ILE A 91 -4.21 -14.40 -0.78
CA ILE A 91 -3.01 -13.56 -0.64
C ILE A 91 -3.22 -12.25 -1.40
N MET A 92 -2.87 -11.12 -0.79
CA MET A 92 -2.77 -9.83 -1.48
C MET A 92 -1.32 -9.59 -1.92
N VAL A 93 -1.08 -9.15 -3.15
CA VAL A 93 0.25 -8.76 -3.66
C VAL A 93 0.18 -7.28 -4.04
N TYR A 94 0.76 -6.40 -3.21
CA TYR A 94 0.74 -4.97 -3.50
C TYR A 94 1.57 -4.64 -4.76
N GLY A 95 0.98 -3.87 -5.67
CA GLY A 95 1.62 -3.44 -6.92
C GLY A 95 2.81 -2.50 -6.76
N GLY A 96 3.14 -2.06 -5.54
CA GLY A 96 4.33 -1.26 -5.24
C GLY A 96 4.13 0.25 -5.36
N THR A 97 5.01 0.98 -4.66
CA THR A 97 5.07 2.45 -4.67
C THR A 97 5.77 2.97 -5.92
N ILE A 98 5.35 4.14 -6.43
CA ILE A 98 6.09 4.88 -7.45
C ILE A 98 7.40 5.41 -6.83
N LYS A 99 8.44 5.51 -7.64
CA LYS A 99 9.64 6.26 -7.28
C LYS A 99 9.37 7.77 -7.31
N PRO A 100 10.02 8.57 -6.44
CA PRO A 100 10.01 10.01 -6.59
C PRO A 100 10.67 10.41 -7.92
N GLY A 101 10.21 11.50 -8.51
CA GLY A 101 10.82 12.08 -9.70
C GLY A 101 11.99 12.98 -9.35
N HIS A 102 13.00 13.06 -10.21
CA HIS A 102 14.19 13.88 -9.98
C HIS A 102 14.52 14.71 -11.22
N PHE A 103 14.62 16.04 -11.07
CA PHE A 103 15.01 16.94 -12.15
C PHE A 103 15.73 18.17 -11.59
N GLN A 104 16.88 18.52 -12.18
CA GLN A 104 17.73 19.65 -11.79
C GLN A 104 18.06 19.72 -10.28
N GLY A 105 18.29 18.57 -9.64
CA GLY A 105 18.62 18.48 -8.22
C GLY A 105 17.42 18.59 -7.26
N HIS A 106 16.21 18.81 -7.79
CA HIS A 106 14.97 18.79 -7.03
C HIS A 106 14.28 17.42 -7.13
N THR A 107 13.50 17.10 -6.10
CA THR A 107 12.73 15.86 -5.98
C THR A 107 11.24 16.18 -5.96
N TYR A 108 10.47 15.51 -6.81
CA TYR A 108 9.05 15.77 -7.04
C TYR A 108 8.19 14.53 -6.80
N ASP A 109 6.96 14.76 -6.34
CA ASP A 109 5.92 13.74 -6.22
C ASP A 109 4.54 14.33 -6.59
N ILE A 110 3.48 13.53 -6.44
CA ILE A 110 2.13 13.97 -6.81
C ILE A 110 1.63 15.20 -6.03
N ILE A 111 2.08 15.41 -4.79
CA ILE A 111 1.75 16.62 -4.02
C ILE A 111 2.46 17.84 -4.61
N SER A 112 3.69 17.70 -5.12
CA SER A 112 4.35 18.77 -5.88
C SER A 112 3.52 19.21 -7.08
N ALA A 113 2.95 18.27 -7.82
CA ALA A 113 2.06 18.56 -8.95
C ALA A 113 0.77 19.29 -8.53
N PHE A 114 0.20 18.99 -7.35
CA PHE A 114 -0.96 19.72 -6.83
C PHE A 114 -0.61 21.11 -6.29
N GLN A 115 0.51 21.24 -5.56
CA GLN A 115 0.94 22.49 -4.93
C GLN A 115 1.38 23.54 -5.96
N CYS A 116 2.01 23.12 -7.07
CA CYS A 116 2.56 24.05 -8.06
C CYS A 116 1.52 25.01 -8.67
N TYR A 117 0.22 24.66 -8.68
CA TYR A 117 -0.82 25.60 -9.11
C TYR A 117 -1.01 26.75 -8.12
N GLY A 118 -1.03 26.45 -6.81
CA GLY A 118 -1.11 27.46 -5.76
C GLY A 118 0.16 28.33 -5.71
N GLU A 119 1.33 27.73 -5.85
CA GLU A 119 2.61 28.45 -5.93
C GLU A 119 2.68 29.40 -7.14
N TYR A 120 2.16 28.97 -8.30
CA TYR A 120 2.08 29.80 -9.51
C TYR A 120 1.12 30.97 -9.33
N VAL A 121 -0.10 30.72 -8.82
CA VAL A 121 -1.09 31.78 -8.56
C VAL A 121 -0.61 32.76 -7.48
N GLY A 122 0.14 32.28 -6.50
CA GLY A 122 0.82 33.10 -5.48
C GLY A 122 2.08 33.82 -5.97
N GLY A 123 2.49 33.65 -7.24
CA GLY A 123 3.67 34.28 -7.82
C GLY A 123 5.02 33.74 -7.33
N SER A 124 5.02 32.60 -6.61
CA SER A 124 6.23 31.98 -6.07
C SER A 124 7.03 31.20 -7.13
N ILE A 125 6.38 30.74 -8.20
CA ILE A 125 7.01 30.08 -9.35
C ILE A 125 6.48 30.62 -10.68
N SER A 126 7.28 30.51 -11.73
CA SER A 126 6.88 30.78 -13.12
C SER A 126 6.05 29.64 -13.72
N ASP A 127 5.35 29.91 -14.82
CA ASP A 127 4.58 28.88 -15.54
C ASP A 127 5.47 27.76 -16.13
N GLU A 128 6.72 28.09 -16.50
CA GLU A 128 7.70 27.09 -16.94
C GLU A 128 8.17 26.19 -15.79
N GLN A 129 8.42 26.74 -14.60
CA GLN A 129 8.66 25.94 -13.40
C GLN A 129 7.46 25.04 -13.07
N ARG A 130 6.23 25.58 -13.15
CA ARG A 130 4.99 24.82 -12.95
C ARG A 130 4.87 23.64 -13.92
N LYS A 131 5.11 23.85 -15.22
CA LYS A 131 5.16 22.79 -16.25
C LYS A 131 6.22 21.74 -15.94
N ASN A 132 7.42 22.17 -15.55
CA ASN A 132 8.53 21.27 -15.20
C ASN A 132 8.19 20.40 -13.98
N ILE A 133 7.54 20.95 -12.95
CA ILE A 133 7.06 20.16 -11.80
C ILE A 133 6.09 19.07 -12.30
N VAL A 134 5.06 19.44 -13.08
CA VAL A 134 4.07 18.49 -13.58
C VAL A 134 4.70 17.37 -14.43
N HIS A 135 5.61 17.71 -15.35
CA HIS A 135 6.27 16.72 -16.21
C HIS A 135 7.17 15.74 -15.44
N ASN A 136 7.75 16.16 -14.31
CA ASN A 136 8.71 15.34 -13.56
C ASN A 136 8.13 14.70 -12.29
N SER A 137 6.88 14.97 -11.90
CA SER A 137 6.29 14.47 -10.64
C SER A 137 5.93 12.98 -10.61
N CYS A 138 5.86 12.31 -11.76
CA CYS A 138 5.42 10.91 -11.87
C CYS A 138 6.29 10.14 -12.88
N PRO A 139 7.49 9.68 -12.50
CA PRO A 139 8.50 9.15 -13.43
C PRO A 139 8.23 7.73 -13.95
N GLY A 140 7.18 7.05 -13.50
CA GLY A 140 6.93 5.66 -13.86
C GLY A 140 5.69 5.04 -13.20
N ALA A 141 5.69 3.72 -13.06
CA ALA A 141 4.57 2.98 -12.47
C ALA A 141 4.69 2.83 -10.94
N GLY A 142 3.54 2.79 -10.28
CA GLY A 142 3.37 2.54 -8.84
C GLY A 142 2.25 3.42 -8.26
N ALA A 143 1.91 3.20 -6.99
CA ALA A 143 1.01 4.09 -6.25
C ALA A 143 1.75 5.34 -5.71
N CYS A 144 1.03 6.34 -5.21
CA CYS A 144 1.61 7.59 -4.71
C CYS A 144 2.68 7.38 -3.60
N GLY A 145 3.83 8.06 -3.70
CA GLY A 145 5.06 7.71 -2.97
C GLY A 145 5.12 7.90 -1.44
N GLY A 146 4.27 8.78 -0.89
CA GLY A 146 4.18 9.05 0.55
C GLY A 146 3.25 8.07 1.28
N MET A 147 3.09 8.26 2.59
CA MET A 147 2.12 7.56 3.45
C MET A 147 0.69 8.10 3.27
N TYR A 148 0.25 8.16 2.02
CA TYR A 148 -1.16 8.31 1.65
C TYR A 148 -1.88 6.96 1.77
N THR A 149 -3.19 6.93 1.55
CA THR A 149 -4.02 5.72 1.70
C THR A 149 -3.45 4.48 1.01
N ALA A 150 -2.77 4.59 -0.13
CA ALA A 150 -2.22 3.42 -0.81
C ALA A 150 -1.12 2.71 -0.01
N ASN A 151 -0.08 3.45 0.40
CA ASN A 151 1.00 2.91 1.22
C ASN A 151 0.53 2.65 2.66
N THR A 152 -0.35 3.49 3.21
CA THR A 152 -0.95 3.28 4.54
C THR A 152 -1.82 2.04 4.58
N MET A 153 -2.77 1.85 3.66
CA MET A 153 -3.59 0.64 3.62
C MET A 153 -2.72 -0.56 3.38
N ALA A 154 -1.78 -0.54 2.44
CA ALA A 154 -0.89 -1.68 2.26
C ALA A 154 -0.02 -1.94 3.51
N SER A 155 0.32 -0.93 4.35
CA SER A 155 1.07 -1.12 5.61
C SER A 155 0.21 -1.45 6.85
N ALA A 156 -1.07 -1.07 6.85
CA ALA A 156 -2.04 -1.44 7.88
C ALA A 156 -2.54 -2.86 7.62
N ILE A 157 -2.96 -3.11 6.38
CA ILE A 157 -2.86 -4.41 5.72
C ILE A 157 -1.38 -4.81 5.63
N GLU A 158 -0.43 -4.44 6.52
CA GLU A 158 0.86 -5.13 6.72
C GLU A 158 1.01 -5.83 8.06
N ALA A 159 0.80 -5.11 9.16
CA ALA A 159 1.03 -5.61 10.50
C ALA A 159 0.41 -7.00 10.78
N MET A 160 -0.64 -7.38 10.04
CA MET A 160 -1.53 -8.47 10.43
C MET A 160 -1.51 -9.76 9.51
N GLY A 161 -0.67 -9.90 8.44
CA GLY A 161 -0.30 -11.22 7.85
C GLY A 161 -1.05 -11.95 6.67
N MET A 162 -1.46 -11.32 5.56
CA MET A 162 -1.95 -11.95 4.29
C MET A 162 -1.39 -11.41 2.95
N SER A 163 -0.39 -10.56 3.01
CA SER A 163 0.70 -10.65 2.04
C SER A 163 1.82 -11.42 2.74
N LEU A 164 2.82 -11.87 1.99
CA LEU A 164 4.03 -12.44 2.61
C LEU A 164 4.67 -11.34 3.49
N PRO A 165 5.22 -11.63 4.70
CA PRO A 165 5.70 -10.62 5.67
C PRO A 165 6.44 -9.49 4.96
N GLY A 166 5.86 -8.30 5.06
CA GLY A 166 5.50 -7.57 3.85
C GLY A 166 4.02 -7.65 3.42
N ARG A 167 3.03 -8.13 4.22
CA ARG A 167 1.68 -7.51 4.49
C ARG A 167 0.52 -8.39 5.23
N SER A 168 -0.67 -7.86 5.68
CA SER A 168 -2.14 -8.28 5.93
C SER A 168 -3.05 -8.14 7.25
N VAL A 169 -3.88 -9.12 7.76
CA VAL A 169 -5.35 -9.12 8.28
C VAL A 169 -6.00 -8.64 9.65
N GLY A 170 -7.21 -8.06 9.53
CA GLY A 170 -8.49 -8.72 9.93
C GLY A 170 -8.86 -8.94 11.42
N LEU A 171 -9.31 -7.88 12.10
CA LEU A 171 -9.97 -7.93 13.42
C LEU A 171 -11.37 -7.27 13.37
N LYS A 172 -12.22 -7.50 14.39
CA LYS A 172 -13.48 -6.78 14.59
C LYS A 172 -13.21 -5.40 15.23
N LEU A 173 -12.78 -4.42 14.44
CA LEU A 173 -12.49 -3.07 14.92
C LEU A 173 -13.75 -2.22 15.13
N THR A 174 -13.73 -1.44 16.20
CA THR A 174 -14.55 -0.25 16.43
C THR A 174 -13.66 1.01 16.38
N LEU A 175 -14.25 2.21 16.37
CA LEU A 175 -13.48 3.47 16.44
C LEU A 175 -12.69 3.59 17.75
N ASP A 176 -13.23 3.07 18.86
CA ASP A 176 -12.57 3.08 20.16
C ASP A 176 -11.28 2.24 20.16
N ASP A 177 -11.20 1.21 19.31
CA ASP A 177 -10.00 0.37 19.20
C ASP A 177 -8.88 1.09 18.42
N PHE A 178 -9.23 1.93 17.44
CA PHE A 178 -8.26 2.85 16.83
C PHE A 178 -7.76 3.89 17.83
N GLN A 179 -8.64 4.43 18.69
CA GLN A 179 -8.24 5.43 19.68
C GLN A 179 -7.26 4.86 20.70
N LYS A 180 -7.56 3.69 21.30
CA LYS A 180 -6.66 3.02 22.27
C LYS A 180 -5.26 2.79 21.69
N VAL A 181 -5.18 2.22 20.47
CA VAL A 181 -3.90 1.98 19.81
C VAL A 181 -3.17 3.29 19.48
N SER A 182 -3.90 4.36 19.13
CA SER A 182 -3.32 5.69 18.90
C SER A 182 -2.84 6.39 20.17
N ASP A 183 -3.40 6.07 21.33
CA ASP A 183 -2.98 6.61 22.63
C ASP A 183 -1.73 5.87 23.17
N GLU A 184 -1.58 4.59 22.81
CA GLU A 184 -0.48 3.72 23.28
C GLU A 184 0.75 3.72 22.34
N VAL A 185 0.56 3.81 21.02
CA VAL A 185 1.64 3.70 20.03
C VAL A 185 2.09 5.09 19.53
N PRO A 186 3.34 5.51 19.80
CA PRO A 186 3.84 6.83 19.39
C PRO A 186 4.01 6.96 17.87
N PHE A 187 4.01 8.21 17.37
CA PHE A 187 4.28 8.51 15.97
C PHE A 187 5.80 8.50 15.66
N LEU A 188 6.27 7.38 15.13
CA LEU A 188 7.71 7.06 14.98
C LEU A 188 8.35 7.40 13.61
N ALA A 189 7.55 7.68 12.58
CA ALA A 189 8.01 7.67 11.19
C ALA A 189 7.98 9.06 10.52
N ASP A 190 9.18 9.63 10.26
CA ASP A 190 9.38 10.91 9.54
C ASP A 190 9.07 10.80 8.02
N LEU A 191 7.87 10.33 7.67
CA LEU A 191 7.41 10.09 6.31
C LEU A 191 6.40 11.15 5.85
N LYS A 192 6.50 11.58 4.59
CA LYS A 192 5.48 12.44 3.96
C LYS A 192 4.09 11.80 4.08
N PRO A 193 3.03 12.56 4.39
CA PRO A 193 2.98 14.03 4.38
C PRO A 193 3.46 14.72 5.67
N SER A 194 3.52 14.03 6.81
CA SER A 194 3.89 14.63 8.10
C SER A 194 5.40 14.92 8.22
N GLY A 195 6.21 14.13 7.53
CA GLY A 195 7.67 14.16 7.59
C GLY A 195 8.36 14.30 6.22
N LYS A 196 9.66 14.03 6.19
CA LYS A 196 10.55 14.31 5.05
C LYS A 196 10.68 13.17 4.05
N TYR A 197 10.73 11.92 4.52
CA TYR A 197 11.12 10.75 3.74
C TYR A 197 9.93 10.12 2.99
N VAL A 198 10.20 9.18 2.08
CA VAL A 198 9.18 8.43 1.32
C VAL A 198 9.33 6.92 1.50
N MET A 199 8.37 6.13 1.00
CA MET A 199 8.39 4.66 1.16
C MET A 199 9.62 3.99 0.51
N GLU A 200 10.27 4.63 -0.48
CA GLU A 200 11.56 4.16 -1.01
C GLU A 200 12.68 4.20 0.05
N ASP A 201 12.65 5.15 0.99
CA ASP A 201 13.64 5.28 2.05
C ASP A 201 13.44 4.23 3.14
N VAL A 202 12.18 3.91 3.46
CA VAL A 202 11.84 2.76 4.33
C VAL A 202 12.39 1.46 3.74
N HIS A 203 12.26 1.26 2.42
CA HIS A 203 12.82 0.08 1.75
C HIS A 203 14.36 0.01 1.89
N LYS A 204 15.07 1.15 1.78
CA LYS A 204 16.55 1.22 1.93
C LYS A 204 17.04 0.81 3.33
N ILE A 205 16.21 0.97 4.38
CA ILE A 205 16.57 0.65 5.78
C ILE A 205 16.06 -0.73 6.26
N GLY A 206 15.60 -1.59 5.35
CA GLY A 206 15.10 -2.94 5.67
C GLY A 206 13.61 -3.17 5.43
N GLY A 207 12.89 -2.13 4.96
CA GLY A 207 11.47 -2.20 4.66
C GLY A 207 10.58 -2.29 5.89
N THR A 208 9.28 -2.42 5.66
CA THR A 208 8.30 -2.59 6.74
C THR A 208 8.57 -3.81 7.65
N PRO A 209 9.16 -4.95 7.21
CA PRO A 209 9.51 -6.04 8.11
C PRO A 209 10.49 -5.62 9.24
N ALA A 210 11.40 -4.69 8.97
CA ALA A 210 12.27 -4.11 10.01
C ALA A 210 11.49 -3.24 11.00
N VAL A 211 10.45 -2.53 10.53
CA VAL A 211 9.54 -1.75 11.37
C VAL A 211 8.65 -2.67 12.23
N ILE A 212 8.09 -3.75 11.68
CA ILE A 212 7.36 -4.77 12.44
C ILE A 212 8.26 -5.35 13.53
N ARG A 213 9.48 -5.74 13.17
CA ARG A 213 10.45 -6.28 14.13
C ARG A 213 10.70 -5.31 15.29
N TYR A 214 10.91 -4.03 14.99
CA TYR A 214 11.11 -3.00 16.00
C TYR A 214 9.89 -2.81 16.91
N LEU A 215 8.67 -2.80 16.36
CA LEU A 215 7.43 -2.69 17.14
C LEU A 215 7.18 -3.93 18.01
N LEU A 216 7.55 -5.12 17.55
CA LEU A 216 7.55 -6.35 18.36
C LEU A 216 8.58 -6.29 19.50
N GLU A 217 9.79 -5.81 19.23
CA GLU A 217 10.84 -5.61 20.24
C GLU A 217 10.44 -4.60 21.33
N LEU A 218 9.55 -3.64 21.00
CA LEU A 218 8.93 -2.69 21.94
C LEU A 218 7.63 -3.21 22.61
N GLY A 219 7.09 -4.36 22.19
CA GLY A 219 5.85 -4.93 22.74
C GLY A 219 4.54 -4.30 22.22
N PHE A 220 4.58 -3.51 21.13
CA PHE A 220 3.41 -2.88 20.53
C PHE A 220 2.64 -3.78 19.54
N LEU A 221 3.13 -4.99 19.26
CA LEU A 221 2.50 -5.95 18.37
C LEU A 221 2.43 -7.34 19.03
N ASP A 222 1.36 -8.07 18.73
CA ASP A 222 1.24 -9.48 19.10
C ASP A 222 2.06 -10.34 18.14
N GLY A 223 3.06 -11.04 18.68
CA GLY A 223 3.97 -11.88 17.92
C GLY A 223 3.36 -13.19 17.41
N ASP A 224 2.30 -13.70 18.05
CA ASP A 224 1.75 -15.04 17.81
C ASP A 224 0.73 -15.08 16.65
N CYS A 225 0.41 -13.91 16.09
CA CYS A 225 -0.47 -13.79 14.93
C CYS A 225 0.04 -14.60 13.72
N ILE A 226 -0.74 -15.61 13.29
CA ILE A 226 -0.42 -16.44 12.12
C ILE A 226 -0.54 -15.62 10.83
N THR A 227 0.37 -15.88 9.89
CA THR A 227 0.45 -15.20 8.59
C THR A 227 0.33 -16.20 7.43
N VAL A 228 0.14 -15.70 6.20
CA VAL A 228 0.11 -16.53 4.97
C VAL A 228 1.41 -17.28 4.65
N THR A 229 2.52 -17.09 5.38
CA THR A 229 3.68 -18.00 5.28
C THR A 229 3.50 -19.30 6.06
N GLY A 230 2.38 -19.46 6.78
CA GLY A 230 2.16 -20.55 7.74
C GLY A 230 2.94 -20.39 9.05
N LYS A 231 3.59 -19.23 9.24
CA LYS A 231 4.37 -18.87 10.44
C LYS A 231 3.75 -17.68 11.18
N THR A 232 4.12 -17.53 12.44
CA THR A 232 3.76 -16.38 13.28
C THR A 232 4.43 -15.09 12.81
N LEU A 233 3.89 -13.93 13.20
CA LEU A 233 4.46 -12.61 12.90
C LEU A 233 5.89 -12.49 13.47
N ALA A 234 6.12 -12.99 14.69
CA ALA A 234 7.43 -12.99 15.33
C ALA A 234 8.47 -13.88 14.64
N GLU A 235 8.09 -15.06 14.14
CA GLU A 235 8.98 -15.93 13.36
C GLU A 235 9.41 -15.30 12.04
N ASN A 236 8.49 -14.60 11.37
CA ASN A 236 8.80 -13.87 10.15
C ASN A 236 9.68 -12.64 10.42
N ALA A 237 9.36 -11.86 11.46
CA ALA A 237 10.10 -10.65 11.83
C ALA A 237 11.56 -10.92 12.22
N LYS A 238 11.87 -12.08 12.80
CA LYS A 238 13.25 -12.51 13.10
C LYS A 238 14.17 -12.58 11.87
N ALA A 239 13.62 -12.75 10.67
CA ALA A 239 14.40 -12.76 9.43
C ALA A 239 14.71 -11.36 8.88
N ALA A 240 14.05 -10.31 9.39
CA ALA A 240 14.31 -8.93 9.00
C ALA A 240 15.52 -8.34 9.76
N PRO A 241 16.30 -7.44 9.14
CA PRO A 241 17.32 -6.68 9.87
C PRO A 241 16.66 -5.78 10.93
N SER A 242 17.35 -5.53 12.04
CA SER A 242 16.97 -4.47 12.98
C SER A 242 17.24 -3.10 12.36
N LEU A 243 16.40 -2.13 12.70
CA LEU A 243 16.68 -0.71 12.44
C LEU A 243 17.87 -0.26 13.32
N ALA A 244 18.72 0.60 12.77
CA ALA A 244 19.86 1.15 13.50
C ALA A 244 19.45 2.32 14.40
N GLU A 245 20.22 2.58 15.47
CA GLU A 245 20.00 3.73 16.36
C GLU A 245 20.00 5.04 15.55
N GLY A 246 19.01 5.90 15.81
CA GLY A 246 18.80 7.16 15.08
C GLY A 246 18.00 7.06 13.78
N GLN A 247 17.63 5.86 13.30
CA GLN A 247 16.69 5.70 12.17
C GLN A 247 15.21 5.86 12.55
N VAL A 248 14.93 5.98 13.85
CA VAL A 248 13.60 6.20 14.42
C VAL A 248 13.63 7.53 15.19
N GLN A 249 12.66 8.41 14.95
CA GLN A 249 12.52 9.66 15.68
C GLN A 249 11.25 9.61 16.53
N TYR A 250 11.41 9.89 17.82
CA TYR A 250 10.29 10.13 18.72
C TYR A 250 9.92 11.61 18.64
N ASN A 251 8.63 11.90 18.43
CA ASN A 251 8.03 13.22 18.65
C ASN A 251 7.19 13.18 19.94
#